data_AF-X8APB2-F1
#
_entry.id   AF-X8APB2-F1
#
_cell.length_a   1.000
_cell.length_b   1.000
_cell.length_c   1.000
_cell.angle_alpha   90.00
_cell.angle_beta   90.00
_cell.angle_gamma   90.00
#
_symmetry.space_group_name_H-M   'P 1'
#
loop_
_entity.id
_entity.type
_entity.pdbx_description
1 polymer ?
#
loop_
_entity_poly.entity_id
_entity_poly.type
_entity_poly.pdbx_seq_one_letter_code
_entity_poly.pdbx_strand_id
1 'polypeptide(L)'
;MISNWADSPYDLRRRRLSVASDVDEVIVSDETAAALRELTSLDPDCERLVFGMRAHPDGAALLTSADDLEELIGFVAAEANHEPNRRRQDRLDAAFNVLTEAARTLYS
;
A
#
# COMPACT_ATOMS: atom_id res chain seq x y z
N MET A 1 -25.97 -17.04 -7.70
CA MET A 1 -24.86 -16.37 -8.40
C MET A 1 -25.20 -14.91 -8.39
N ILE A 2 -24.50 -14.10 -7.59
CA ILE A 2 -24.67 -12.65 -7.71
C ILE A 2 -24.05 -12.28 -9.06
N SER A 3 -24.67 -11.38 -9.79
CA SER A 3 -24.25 -10.94 -11.12
C SER A 3 -24.19 -9.42 -11.08
N ASN A 4 -23.38 -8.79 -11.94
CA ASN A 4 -23.20 -7.33 -12.04
C ASN A 4 -22.14 -6.68 -11.10
N TRP A 5 -21.19 -7.44 -10.56
CA TRP A 5 -20.00 -6.88 -9.86
C TRP A 5 -18.88 -6.49 -10.80
N ALA A 6 -18.84 -7.05 -12.01
CA ALA A 6 -17.83 -6.69 -12.99
C ALA A 6 -18.00 -5.21 -13.34
N ASP A 7 -16.90 -4.45 -13.32
CA ASP A 7 -16.87 -2.99 -13.50
C ASP A 7 -17.45 -2.16 -12.33
N SER A 8 -17.80 -2.78 -11.20
CA SER A 8 -18.18 -2.05 -9.99
C SER A 8 -16.94 -1.52 -9.23
N PRO A 9 -17.08 -0.59 -8.27
CA PRO A 9 -15.99 -0.19 -7.37
C PRO A 9 -15.40 -1.34 -6.55
N TYR A 10 -16.13 -2.46 -6.44
CA TYR A 10 -15.69 -3.66 -5.75
C TYR A 10 -15.09 -4.72 -6.70
N ASP A 11 -14.95 -4.40 -8.00
CA ASP A 11 -14.26 -5.26 -8.95
C ASP A 11 -12.74 -5.14 -8.78
N LEU A 12 -12.18 -6.05 -7.98
CA LEU A 12 -10.74 -6.12 -7.68
C LEU A 12 -9.92 -6.78 -8.82
N ARG A 13 -10.54 -7.10 -9.97
CA ARG A 13 -9.78 -7.59 -11.12
C ARG A 13 -8.81 -6.52 -11.58
N ARG A 14 -7.58 -6.95 -11.82
CA ARG A 14 -6.51 -6.13 -12.37
C ARG A 14 -6.94 -5.65 -13.77
N ARG A 15 -7.32 -4.36 -13.90
CA ARG A 15 -7.90 -3.78 -15.13
C ARG A 15 -6.93 -3.78 -16.32
N ARG A 16 -5.62 -3.81 -16.05
CA ARG A 16 -4.57 -4.01 -17.05
C ARG A 16 -3.66 -5.14 -16.61
N LEU A 17 -3.38 -6.07 -17.52
CA LEU A 17 -2.27 -7.00 -17.35
C LEU A 17 -0.97 -6.19 -17.48
N SER A 18 -0.19 -6.12 -16.40
CA SER A 18 1.19 -5.63 -16.43
C SER A 18 2.14 -6.82 -16.57
N VAL A 19 3.32 -6.55 -17.13
CA VAL A 19 4.43 -7.51 -17.12
C VAL A 19 4.75 -7.82 -15.66
N ALA A 20 4.93 -9.10 -15.33
CA ALA A 20 5.40 -9.48 -14.01
C ALA A 20 6.80 -8.86 -13.80
N SER A 21 6.90 -7.89 -12.89
CA SER A 21 8.19 -7.43 -12.39
C SER A 21 8.67 -8.39 -11.30
N ASP A 22 9.93 -8.26 -10.93
CA ASP A 22 10.37 -8.78 -9.64
C ASP A 22 9.51 -8.14 -8.53
N VAL A 23 9.06 -9.00 -7.61
CA VAL A 23 8.23 -8.62 -6.48
C VAL A 23 9.03 -8.95 -5.23
N ASP A 24 9.26 -7.93 -4.43
CA ASP A 24 9.99 -8.02 -3.18
C ASP A 24 9.02 -8.10 -1.99
N GLU A 25 9.50 -8.74 -0.93
CA GLU A 25 8.77 -8.82 0.34
C GLU A 25 9.28 -7.73 1.28
N VAL A 26 8.43 -6.73 1.53
CA VAL A 26 8.68 -5.67 2.51
C VAL A 26 7.92 -5.98 3.78
N ILE A 27 8.64 -6.17 4.89
CA ILE A 27 8.04 -6.39 6.20
C ILE A 27 7.77 -5.05 6.87
N VAL A 28 6.50 -4.81 7.18
CA VAL A 28 6.05 -3.63 7.92
C VAL A 28 5.43 -4.03 9.26
N SER A 29 5.47 -3.13 10.23
CA SER A 29 4.80 -3.36 11.52
C SER A 29 3.28 -3.45 11.36
N ASP A 30 2.60 -4.08 12.32
CA ASP A 30 1.13 -4.12 12.34
C ASP A 30 0.50 -2.71 12.41
N GLU A 31 1.16 -1.78 13.09
CA GLU A 31 0.72 -0.38 13.16
C GLU A 31 0.81 0.29 11.79
N THR A 32 1.92 0.10 11.08
CA THR A 32 2.09 0.59 9.71
C THR A 32 1.05 -0.04 8.78
N ALA A 33 0.84 -1.35 8.85
CA ALA A 33 -0.17 -2.02 8.04
C ALA A 33 -1.60 -1.51 8.33
N ALA A 34 -1.92 -1.23 9.60
CA ALA A 34 -3.19 -0.62 9.97
C ALA A 34 -3.33 0.79 9.40
N ALA A 35 -2.29 1.63 9.51
CA ALA A 35 -2.29 2.98 8.94
C ALA A 35 -2.48 2.96 7.42
N LEU A 36 -1.83 2.04 6.72
CA LEU A 36 -1.98 1.89 5.27
C LEU A 36 -3.41 1.46 4.88
N ARG A 37 -4.06 0.59 5.66
CA ARG A 37 -5.46 0.19 5.45
C ARG A 37 -6.47 1.30 5.72
N GLU A 38 -6.07 2.35 6.43
CA GLU A 38 -6.91 3.53 6.69
C GLU A 38 -6.80 4.61 5.60
N LEU A 39 -5.94 4.43 4.59
CA LEU A 39 -5.83 5.34 3.45
C LEU A 39 -7.17 5.39 2.68
N THR A 40 -7.55 6.59 2.27
CA THR A 40 -8.87 6.84 1.67
C THR A 40 -8.82 7.12 0.18
N SER A 41 -7.64 7.43 -0.37
CA SER A 41 -7.48 7.84 -1.76
C SER A 41 -6.40 7.03 -2.47
N LEU A 42 -6.51 5.71 -2.44
CA LEU A 42 -5.67 4.81 -3.23
C LEU A 42 -6.28 4.56 -4.62
N ASP A 43 -5.42 4.26 -5.59
CA ASP A 43 -5.86 3.62 -6.82
C ASP A 43 -6.04 2.08 -6.64
N PRO A 44 -6.68 1.39 -7.59
CA PRO A 44 -6.90 -0.06 -7.48
C PRO A 44 -5.63 -0.91 -7.43
N ASP A 45 -4.49 -0.40 -7.90
CA ASP A 45 -3.25 -1.15 -7.88
C ASP A 45 -2.64 -1.12 -6.47
N CYS A 46 -2.58 0.06 -5.85
CA CYS A 46 -2.17 0.25 -4.46
C CYS A 46 -3.15 -0.35 -3.44
N GLU A 47 -4.47 -0.30 -3.70
CA GLU A 47 -5.47 -0.99 -2.86
C GLU A 47 -5.16 -2.48 -2.75
N ARG A 48 -4.83 -3.14 -3.87
CA ARG A 48 -4.51 -4.58 -3.86
C ARG A 48 -3.22 -4.87 -3.10
N LEU A 49 -2.24 -3.98 -3.11
CA LEU A 49 -1.02 -4.15 -2.32
C LEU A 49 -1.35 -4.11 -0.82
N VAL A 50 -2.06 -3.06 -0.38
CA VAL A 50 -2.41 -2.83 1.03
C VAL A 50 -3.33 -3.92 1.58
N PHE A 51 -4.41 -4.24 0.85
CA PHE A 51 -5.37 -5.27 1.28
C PHE A 51 -4.90 -6.69 0.97
N GLY A 52 -3.86 -6.85 0.15
CA GLY A 52 -3.21 -8.12 -0.14
C GLY A 52 -2.09 -8.51 0.83
N MET A 53 -1.73 -7.63 1.78
CA MET A 53 -0.72 -7.92 2.81
C MET A 53 -1.04 -9.21 3.57
N ARG A 54 0.00 -10.00 3.83
CA ARG A 54 -0.10 -11.28 4.55
C ARG A 54 0.45 -11.15 5.96
N ALA A 55 -0.04 -11.98 6.88
CA ALA A 55 0.56 -12.08 8.21
C ALA A 55 1.99 -12.61 8.10
N HIS A 56 2.92 -11.98 8.81
CA HIS A 56 4.33 -12.35 8.93
C HIS A 56 4.70 -12.42 10.43
N PRO A 57 5.63 -13.29 10.87
CA PRO A 57 6.03 -13.37 12.28
C PRO A 57 6.43 -12.02 12.90
N ASP A 58 7.00 -11.14 12.08
CA ASP A 58 7.47 -9.81 12.48
C ASP A 58 6.51 -8.66 12.08
N GLY A 59 5.27 -8.97 11.69
CA GLY A 59 4.23 -7.98 11.34
C GLY A 59 3.42 -8.38 10.11
N ALA A 60 3.42 -7.53 9.08
CA ALA A 60 2.74 -7.78 7.82
C ALA A 60 3.72 -7.76 6.64
N ALA A 61 3.61 -8.76 5.76
CA ALA A 61 4.36 -8.84 4.52
C ALA A 61 3.59 -8.13 3.39
N LEU A 62 4.20 -7.06 2.86
CA LEU A 62 3.78 -6.34 1.67
C LEU A 62 4.58 -6.85 0.48
N LEU A 63 3.91 -7.56 -0.44
CA LEU A 63 4.52 -8.00 -1.69
C LEU A 63 4.34 -6.91 -2.74
N THR A 64 5.44 -6.28 -3.16
CA THR A 64 5.42 -5.11 -4.03
C THR A 64 6.61 -5.10 -4.98
N SER A 65 6.47 -4.48 -6.14
CA SER A 65 7.62 -4.07 -6.95
C SER A 65 8.19 -2.76 -6.41
N ALA A 66 9.37 -2.36 -6.88
CA ALA A 66 9.95 -1.06 -6.55
C ALA A 66 9.06 0.10 -7.04
N ASP A 67 8.56 0.02 -8.28
CA ASP A 67 7.67 1.03 -8.87
C ASP A 67 6.33 1.14 -8.11
N ASP A 68 5.71 0.00 -7.80
CA ASP A 68 4.45 -0.08 -7.04
C ASP A 68 4.63 0.47 -5.60
N LEU A 69 5.82 0.27 -5.01
CA LEU A 69 6.16 0.80 -3.69
C LEU A 69 6.34 2.32 -3.73
N GLU A 70 7.02 2.86 -4.74
CA GLU A 70 7.14 4.31 -4.94
C GLU A 70 5.78 4.98 -5.12
N GLU A 71 4.87 4.36 -5.88
CA GLU A 71 3.51 4.86 -6.06
C GLU A 71 2.72 4.87 -4.74
N LEU A 72 2.79 3.78 -3.95
CA LEU A 72 2.18 3.73 -2.62
C LEU A 72 2.74 4.80 -1.68
N ILE A 73 4.05 5.04 -1.69
CA ILE A 73 4.70 6.12 -0.93
C ILE A 73 4.10 7.49 -1.31
N GLY A 74 3.86 7.72 -2.60
CA GLY A 74 3.22 8.93 -3.11
C GLY A 74 1.84 9.17 -2.51
N PHE A 75 1.00 8.12 -2.44
CA PHE A 75 -0.33 8.22 -1.82
C PHE A 75 -0.26 8.50 -0.32
N VAL A 76 0.62 7.82 0.42
CA VAL A 76 0.81 8.06 1.86
C VAL A 76 1.24 9.52 2.11
N ALA A 77 2.20 10.03 1.34
CA ALA A 77 2.65 11.41 1.44
C ALA A 77 1.53 12.40 1.13
N ALA A 78 0.76 12.15 0.06
CA ALA A 78 -0.36 13.00 -0.32
C ALA A 78 -1.41 13.07 0.80
N GLU A 79 -1.77 11.94 1.41
CA GLU A 79 -2.76 11.90 2.47
C GLU A 79 -2.23 12.54 3.77
N ALA A 80 -0.97 12.27 4.15
CA ALA A 80 -0.33 12.90 5.31
C ALA A 80 -0.29 14.43 5.21
N ASN A 81 0.06 14.96 4.02
CA ASN A 81 0.15 16.40 3.77
C ASN A 81 -1.19 17.12 3.89
N HIS A 82 -2.30 16.42 3.65
CA HIS A 82 -3.65 16.97 3.72
C HIS A 82 -4.40 16.58 5.00
N GLU A 83 -3.78 15.81 5.89
CA GLU A 83 -4.44 15.30 7.10
C GLU A 83 -4.57 16.41 8.17
N PRO A 84 -5.80 16.82 8.55
CA PRO A 84 -6.00 17.84 9.58
C PRO A 84 -5.77 17.32 11.00
N ASN A 85 -5.93 16.01 11.25
CA ASN A 85 -5.73 15.41 12.56
C ASN A 85 -4.27 15.05 12.77
N ARG A 86 -3.59 15.79 13.66
CA ARG A 86 -2.17 15.57 13.96
C ARG A 86 -1.81 14.14 14.36
N ARG A 87 -2.64 13.47 15.15
CA ARG A 87 -2.37 12.09 15.55
C ARG A 87 -2.41 11.13 14.34
N ARG A 88 -3.30 11.37 13.38
CA ARG A 88 -3.39 10.56 12.17
C ARG A 88 -2.23 10.90 11.23
N GLN A 89 -1.89 12.18 11.10
CA GLN A 89 -0.73 12.62 10.34
C GLN A 89 0.57 11.99 10.85
N ASP A 90 0.82 12.00 12.16
CA ASP A 90 2.04 11.39 12.75
C ASP A 90 2.17 9.89 12.39
N ARG A 91 1.04 9.17 12.33
CA ARG A 91 1.02 7.76 11.92
C ARG A 91 1.32 7.59 10.44
N LEU A 92 0.78 8.46 9.58
CA LEU A 92 1.04 8.45 8.15
C LEU A 92 2.51 8.84 7.86
N ASP A 93 3.07 9.80 8.60
CA ASP A 93 4.48 10.19 8.49
C ASP A 93 5.40 9.04 8.94
N ALA A 94 5.04 8.32 10.01
CA ALA A 94 5.76 7.12 10.42
C ALA A 94 5.71 6.02 9.33
N ALA A 95 4.53 5.77 8.75
CA ALA A 95 4.38 4.84 7.65
C ALA A 95 5.20 5.25 6.41
N PHE A 96 5.17 6.54 6.05
CA PHE A 96 5.94 7.12 4.96
C PHE A 96 7.45 6.86 5.13
N ASN A 97 7.98 7.10 6.34
CA ASN A 97 9.39 6.87 6.63
C ASN A 97 9.76 5.39 6.49
N VAL A 98 8.95 4.47 7.04
CA VAL A 98 9.17 3.03 6.93
C VAL A 98 9.22 2.59 5.46
N LEU A 99 8.24 2.99 4.66
CA LEU A 99 8.19 2.61 3.24
C LEU A 99 9.34 3.23 2.44
N THR A 100 9.73 4.47 2.74
CA THR A 100 10.85 5.15 2.07
C THR A 100 12.18 4.47 2.36
N GLU A 101 12.43 4.03 3.60
CA GLU A 101 13.63 3.25 3.92
C GLU A 101 13.60 1.87 3.25
N ALA A 102 12.43 1.21 3.20
CA ALA A 102 12.28 -0.04 2.47
C ALA A 102 12.63 0.14 0.98
N ALA A 103 12.11 1.17 0.31
CA ALA A 103 12.39 1.47 -1.09
C ALA A 103 13.88 1.67 -1.35
N ARG A 104 14.59 2.42 -0.48
CA ARG A 104 16.05 2.58 -0.59
C ARG A 104 16.81 1.26 -0.53
N THR A 105 16.28 0.29 0.22
CA THR A 105 16.89 -1.04 0.35
C THR A 105 16.69 -1.88 -0.92
N LEU A 106 15.58 -1.67 -1.65
CA LEU A 106 15.31 -2.36 -2.92
C LEU A 106 16.15 -1.83 -4.09
N TYR A 107 16.57 -0.56 -4.04
CA TYR A 107 17.45 0.05 -5.05
C TYR A 107 18.95 -0.11 -4.74
N SER A 108 19.31 -0.76 -3.62
CA SER A 108 20.69 -1.00 -3.19
C SER A 108 21.32 -2.23 -3.84
#